data_AF-A0A957ESC2-F1
#
_entry.id   AF-A0A957ESC2-F1
#
_cell.length_a   1.000
_cell.length_b   1.000
_cell.length_c   1.000
_cell.angle_alpha   90.00
_cell.angle_beta   90.00
_cell.angle_gamma   90.00
#
_symmetry.space_group_name_H-M   'P 1'
#
loop_
_entity.id
_entity.type
_entity.pdbx_description
1 polymer ?
#
loop_
_entity_poly.entity_id
_entity_poly.type
_entity_poly.pdbx_seq_one_letter_code
_entity_poly.pdbx_strand_id
1 'polypeptide(L)'
;MKFFPKITRAQDPRLAILQMIHAGYDVALPAEQINGVLPRPGRSVKEHVEGLAKAARAVGCEVGALGVSAEYILAAPHPTIVFIRLIPEDPPRPVIVWNKAGFLYQILDPRAGRRWVTAVNLLQELYLDPVAWSKETCEQAVQHPSQLAFLRQRLTTLKITPETQERVLAAAAQSLPALSQLNGAVRLVEEMVADGVQRGVQAEQWLTDFLAEQDALTTIPATHQLVQAEGDQYRFQGVLAIPILGCAAPAIGGEAATPPKGNPQQKANPQQKGRGQRGPQGNMLSGGVVPRIRQYLQEEG
;
A
#
# COMPACT_ATOMS: atom_id res chain seq x y z
N MET A 1 -11.69 12.71 -16.62
CA MET A 1 -10.23 12.67 -16.36
C MET A 1 -9.91 13.80 -15.39
N LYS A 2 -9.74 13.53 -14.09
CA LYS A 2 -9.49 14.59 -13.10
C LYS A 2 -8.08 15.17 -13.33
N PHE A 3 -7.97 16.48 -13.39
CA PHE A 3 -6.71 17.19 -13.58
C PHE A 3 -6.01 17.30 -12.23
N PHE A 4 -4.82 16.71 -12.10
CA PHE A 4 -4.00 16.88 -10.91
C PHE A 4 -3.14 18.14 -11.07
N PRO A 5 -3.13 19.04 -10.08
CA PRO A 5 -2.30 20.24 -10.16
C PRO A 5 -0.82 19.85 -10.29
N LYS A 6 -0.10 20.52 -11.19
CA LYS A 6 1.37 20.41 -11.23
C LYS A 6 1.92 20.99 -9.93
N ILE A 7 2.61 20.16 -9.18
CA ILE A 7 3.26 20.56 -7.93
C ILE A 7 4.44 21.46 -8.27
N THR A 8 4.45 22.66 -7.72
CA THR A 8 5.62 23.56 -7.79
C THR A 8 6.74 22.99 -6.93
N ARG A 9 8.00 23.12 -7.35
CA ARG A 9 9.20 22.55 -6.66
C ARG A 9 9.32 22.90 -5.17
N ALA A 10 8.59 23.88 -4.66
CA ALA A 10 8.61 24.33 -3.27
C ALA A 10 7.58 23.61 -2.35
N GLN A 11 6.66 22.82 -2.90
CA GLN A 11 5.59 22.22 -2.12
C GLN A 11 6.05 20.89 -1.49
N ASP A 12 5.72 20.69 -0.20
CA ASP A 12 6.00 19.44 0.52
C ASP A 12 5.34 18.25 -0.21
N PRO A 13 6.10 17.22 -0.61
CA PRO A 13 5.55 16.07 -1.33
C PRO A 13 4.46 15.33 -0.53
N ARG A 14 4.51 15.39 0.81
CA ARG A 14 3.53 14.73 1.70
C ARG A 14 2.17 15.42 1.63
N LEU A 15 2.16 16.76 1.61
CA LEU A 15 0.96 17.56 1.39
C LEU A 15 0.34 17.19 0.04
N ALA A 16 1.16 17.15 -1.01
CA ALA A 16 0.67 16.88 -2.34
C ALA A 16 0.06 15.47 -2.48
N ILE A 17 0.65 14.46 -1.83
CA ILE A 17 0.12 13.10 -1.80
C ILE A 17 -1.26 13.06 -1.15
N LEU A 18 -1.43 13.66 0.03
CA LEU A 18 -2.73 13.67 0.71
C LEU A 18 -3.77 14.45 -0.09
N GLN A 19 -3.40 15.57 -0.71
CA GLN A 19 -4.29 16.30 -1.64
C GLN A 19 -4.72 15.44 -2.83
N MET A 20 -3.78 14.69 -3.44
CA MET A 20 -4.09 13.78 -4.55
C MET A 20 -5.05 12.68 -4.13
N ILE A 21 -4.83 12.05 -2.96
CA ILE A 21 -5.72 11.01 -2.43
C ILE A 21 -7.13 11.56 -2.22
N HIS A 22 -7.27 12.67 -1.51
CA HIS A 22 -8.58 13.28 -1.25
C HIS A 22 -9.30 13.69 -2.52
N ALA A 23 -8.59 14.27 -3.49
CA ALA A 23 -9.17 14.58 -4.81
C ALA A 23 -9.66 13.31 -5.54
N GLY A 24 -9.03 12.16 -5.30
CA GLY A 24 -9.47 10.85 -5.80
C GLY A 24 -10.83 10.45 -5.30
N TYR A 25 -11.04 10.62 -4.00
CA TYR A 25 -12.28 10.30 -3.29
C TYR A 25 -13.35 11.41 -3.37
N ASP A 26 -13.14 12.44 -4.19
CA ASP A 26 -14.06 13.60 -4.30
C ASP A 26 -14.27 14.33 -2.97
N VAL A 27 -13.28 14.27 -2.07
CA VAL A 27 -13.27 15.01 -0.81
C VAL A 27 -12.41 16.26 -0.99
N ALA A 28 -13.03 17.43 -0.93
CA ALA A 28 -12.29 18.69 -0.97
C ALA A 28 -11.71 19.00 0.41
N LEU A 29 -10.39 19.00 0.53
CA LEU A 29 -9.68 19.45 1.72
C LEU A 29 -8.80 20.66 1.44
N PRO A 30 -8.93 21.76 2.21
CA PRO A 30 -8.00 22.88 2.15
C PRO A 30 -6.58 22.43 2.50
N ALA A 31 -5.59 23.00 1.79
CA ALA A 31 -4.17 22.71 2.04
C ALA A 31 -3.76 23.02 3.49
N GLU A 32 -4.35 24.05 4.10
CA GLU A 32 -4.11 24.47 5.48
C GLU A 32 -4.50 23.39 6.49
N GLN A 33 -5.62 22.70 6.27
CA GLN A 33 -6.08 21.62 7.14
C GLN A 33 -5.13 20.42 7.09
N ILE A 34 -4.66 20.06 5.90
CA ILE A 34 -3.68 18.98 5.73
C ILE A 34 -2.35 19.37 6.37
N ASN A 35 -1.86 20.59 6.11
CA ASN A 35 -0.62 21.10 6.71
C ASN A 35 -0.66 21.13 8.24
N GLY A 36 -1.81 21.44 8.84
CA GLY A 36 -1.99 21.46 10.29
C GLY A 36 -1.78 20.10 10.97
N VAL A 37 -1.95 18.99 10.25
CA VAL A 37 -1.78 17.63 10.78
C VAL A 37 -0.54 16.90 10.26
N LEU A 38 0.14 17.46 9.25
CA LEU A 38 1.37 16.87 8.73
C LEU A 38 2.46 16.93 9.80
N PRO A 39 3.06 15.78 10.17
CA PRO A 39 4.16 15.80 11.11
C PRO A 39 5.38 16.49 10.50
N ARG A 40 6.36 16.84 11.34
CA ARG A 40 7.68 17.22 10.84
C ARG A 40 8.29 16.04 10.05
N PRO A 41 9.12 16.29 9.04
CA PRO A 41 9.85 15.22 8.36
C PRO A 41 10.61 14.38 9.39
N GLY A 42 10.44 13.07 9.30
CA GLY A 42 11.14 12.11 10.13
C GLY A 42 12.59 11.95 9.68
N ARG A 43 13.42 11.38 10.55
CA ARG A 43 14.82 11.05 10.23
C ARG A 43 14.97 9.72 9.52
N SER A 44 13.92 8.89 9.55
CA SER A 44 13.88 7.56 8.95
C SER A 44 12.63 7.38 8.08
N VAL A 45 12.66 6.40 7.17
CA VAL A 45 11.50 6.03 6.34
C VAL A 45 10.35 5.54 7.20
N LYS A 46 10.65 4.82 8.29
CA LYS A 46 9.68 4.41 9.31
C LYS A 46 8.88 5.60 9.83
N GLU A 47 9.57 6.61 10.35
CA GLU A 47 8.93 7.81 10.91
C GLU A 47 8.10 8.55 9.84
N HIS A 48 8.56 8.55 8.59
CA HIS A 48 7.79 9.10 7.48
C HIS A 48 6.49 8.34 7.22
N VAL A 49 6.52 7.00 7.23
CA VAL A 49 5.35 6.15 6.99
C VAL A 49 4.35 6.29 8.13
N GLU A 50 4.80 6.15 9.37
CA GLU A 50 3.96 6.29 10.57
C GLU A 50 3.34 7.70 10.64
N GLY A 51 4.15 8.71 10.36
CA GLY A 51 3.72 10.10 10.33
C GLY A 51 2.69 10.39 9.24
N LEU A 52 2.93 9.91 8.02
CA LEU A 52 2.01 10.11 6.89
C LEU A 52 0.71 9.32 7.07
N ALA A 53 0.77 8.11 7.65
CA ALA A 53 -0.41 7.33 8.00
C ALA A 53 -1.24 8.01 9.09
N LYS A 54 -0.58 8.57 10.12
CA LYS A 54 -1.25 9.36 11.17
C LYS A 54 -1.92 10.60 10.58
N ALA A 55 -1.24 11.33 9.69
CA ALA A 55 -1.80 12.48 9.01
C ALA A 55 -3.01 12.09 8.15
N ALA A 56 -2.91 11.00 7.36
CA ALA A 56 -4.01 10.46 6.55
C ALA A 56 -5.26 10.15 7.40
N ARG A 57 -5.08 9.49 8.56
CA ARG A 57 -6.19 9.24 9.50
C ARG A 57 -6.79 10.53 10.05
N ALA A 58 -5.95 11.49 10.43
CA ALA A 58 -6.40 12.78 10.96
C ALA A 58 -7.22 13.60 9.96
N VAL A 59 -7.01 13.40 8.66
CA VAL A 59 -7.81 14.04 7.59
C VAL A 59 -9.01 13.20 7.12
N GLY A 60 -9.31 12.09 7.80
CA GLY A 60 -10.52 11.29 7.55
C GLY A 60 -10.33 10.09 6.62
N CYS A 61 -9.09 9.68 6.33
CA CYS A 61 -8.85 8.45 5.58
C CYS A 61 -8.75 7.22 6.49
N GLU A 62 -9.36 6.13 6.06
CA GLU A 62 -9.17 4.80 6.61
C GLU A 62 -7.90 4.19 5.99
N VAL A 63 -6.97 3.77 6.85
CA VAL A 63 -5.63 3.32 6.47
C VAL A 63 -5.46 1.85 6.86
N GLY A 64 -5.00 1.04 5.91
CA GLY A 64 -4.69 -0.38 6.11
C GLY A 64 -3.36 -0.65 6.83
N ALA A 65 -2.84 -1.88 6.65
CA ALA A 65 -1.57 -2.31 7.23
C ALA A 65 -0.37 -1.50 6.73
N LEU A 66 0.54 -1.09 7.62
CA LEU A 66 1.65 -0.17 7.32
C LEU A 66 2.93 -0.85 6.78
N GLY A 67 2.99 -2.18 6.83
CA GLY A 67 4.11 -2.98 6.33
C GLY A 67 3.58 -4.29 5.81
N VAL A 68 3.81 -4.54 4.53
CA VAL A 68 3.26 -5.67 3.77
C VAL A 68 4.35 -6.34 2.94
N SER A 69 4.12 -7.57 2.46
CA SER A 69 5.01 -8.15 1.46
C SER A 69 4.93 -7.33 0.16
N ALA A 70 5.96 -7.36 -0.68
CA ALA A 70 5.99 -6.54 -1.89
C ALA A 70 4.82 -6.89 -2.85
N GLU A 71 4.46 -8.16 -2.90
CA GLU A 71 3.38 -8.70 -3.72
C GLU A 71 2.01 -8.21 -3.26
N TYR A 72 1.86 -7.86 -1.97
CA TYR A 72 0.63 -7.24 -1.45
C TYR A 72 0.28 -5.99 -2.24
N ILE A 73 1.27 -5.17 -2.64
CA ILE A 73 1.04 -3.93 -3.39
C ILE A 73 0.29 -4.18 -4.70
N LEU A 74 0.46 -5.37 -5.29
CA LEU A 74 -0.19 -5.74 -6.55
C LEU A 74 -1.67 -6.12 -6.39
N ALA A 75 -2.07 -6.50 -5.18
CA ALA A 75 -3.43 -6.90 -4.82
C ALA A 75 -4.14 -5.91 -3.89
N ALA A 76 -3.40 -4.96 -3.33
CA ALA A 76 -3.89 -3.97 -2.39
C ALA A 76 -5.04 -3.13 -2.99
N PRO A 77 -5.96 -2.63 -2.15
CA PRO A 77 -6.88 -1.59 -2.57
C PRO A 77 -6.10 -0.33 -2.97
N HIS A 78 -6.46 0.25 -4.10
CA HIS A 78 -5.89 1.49 -4.59
C HIS A 78 -6.85 2.66 -4.34
N PRO A 79 -6.35 3.85 -3.95
CA PRO A 79 -4.94 4.24 -3.93
C PRO A 79 -4.13 3.68 -2.74
N THR A 80 -2.86 3.38 -2.97
CA THR A 80 -1.88 2.95 -1.95
C THR A 80 -0.68 3.88 -2.00
N ILE A 81 -0.28 4.47 -0.87
CA ILE A 81 1.00 5.20 -0.80
C ILE A 81 2.10 4.17 -0.62
N VAL A 82 3.16 4.24 -1.41
CA VAL A 82 4.35 3.40 -1.29
C VAL A 82 5.59 4.26 -1.36
N PHE A 83 6.71 3.74 -0.86
CA PHE A 83 8.01 4.39 -0.99
C PHE A 83 8.78 3.73 -2.11
N ILE A 84 9.32 4.54 -3.02
CA ILE A 84 10.18 4.07 -4.11
C ILE A 84 11.58 4.65 -3.98
N ARG A 85 12.56 3.90 -4.49
CA ARG A 85 13.94 4.35 -4.66
C ARG A 85 14.43 3.85 -6.02
N LEU A 86 14.54 4.77 -6.97
CA LEU A 86 14.96 4.46 -8.35
C LEU A 86 16.48 4.30 -8.47
N ILE A 87 17.22 5.03 -7.63
CA ILE A 87 18.68 5.10 -7.60
C ILE A 87 19.10 4.87 -6.13
N PRO A 88 20.02 3.94 -5.82
CA PRO A 88 20.39 3.62 -4.42
C PRO A 88 20.84 4.83 -3.59
N GLU A 89 21.48 5.81 -4.23
CA GLU A 89 21.96 7.05 -3.62
C GLU A 89 20.83 8.04 -3.30
N ASP A 90 19.66 7.90 -3.93
CA ASP A 90 18.52 8.78 -3.69
C ASP A 90 17.79 8.39 -2.40
N PRO A 91 17.36 9.37 -1.60
CA PRO A 91 16.49 9.09 -0.48
C PRO A 91 15.16 8.52 -0.99
N PRO A 92 14.63 7.45 -0.36
CA PRO A 92 13.34 6.90 -0.74
C PRO A 92 12.25 7.94 -0.56
N ARG A 93 11.34 7.98 -1.52
CA ARG A 93 10.30 9.02 -1.58
C ARG A 93 8.92 8.41 -1.78
N PRO A 94 7.89 9.02 -1.17
CA PRO A 94 6.55 8.50 -1.29
C PRO A 94 5.96 8.81 -2.67
N VAL A 95 5.21 7.86 -3.21
CA VAL A 95 4.39 7.96 -4.42
C VAL A 95 3.07 7.22 -4.19
N ILE A 96 2.10 7.40 -5.08
CA ILE A 96 0.80 6.72 -4.97
C ILE A 96 0.65 5.71 -6.10
N VAL A 97 0.45 4.44 -5.76
CA VAL A 97 -0.13 3.45 -6.68
C VAL A 97 -1.62 3.72 -6.73
N TRP A 98 -2.07 4.36 -7.81
CA TRP A 98 -3.40 4.96 -7.90
C TRP A 98 -4.47 4.03 -8.44
N ASN A 99 -4.12 3.25 -9.46
CA ASN A 99 -5.08 2.40 -10.15
C ASN A 99 -4.36 1.25 -10.84
N LYS A 100 -5.12 0.23 -11.21
CA LYS A 100 -4.67 -0.96 -11.93
C LYS A 100 -5.54 -1.18 -13.16
N ALA A 101 -4.91 -1.44 -14.30
CA ALA A 101 -5.56 -1.80 -15.54
C ALA A 101 -4.85 -3.03 -16.14
N GLY A 102 -5.43 -4.22 -15.94
CA GLY A 102 -4.77 -5.48 -16.29
C GLY A 102 -3.46 -5.67 -15.51
N PHE A 103 -2.34 -5.75 -16.21
CA PHE A 103 -0.99 -5.89 -15.63
C PHE A 103 -0.26 -4.55 -15.45
N LEU A 104 -0.92 -3.42 -15.77
CA LEU A 104 -0.36 -2.08 -15.65
C LEU A 104 -0.87 -1.38 -14.39
N TYR A 105 0.04 -0.69 -13.70
CA TYR A 105 -0.22 0.09 -12.50
C TYR A 105 0.05 1.56 -12.79
N GLN A 106 -0.91 2.41 -12.43
CA GLN A 106 -0.77 3.85 -12.53
C GLN A 106 -0.09 4.39 -11.27
N ILE A 107 1.07 5.02 -11.43
CA ILE A 107 1.77 5.72 -10.37
C ILE A 107 1.52 7.22 -10.50
N LEU A 108 1.08 7.85 -9.42
CA LEU A 108 1.12 9.30 -9.25
C LEU A 108 2.31 9.66 -8.40
N ASP A 109 3.26 10.33 -9.02
CA ASP A 109 4.48 10.80 -8.41
C ASP A 109 4.43 12.34 -8.26
N PRO A 110 4.53 12.89 -7.03
CA PRO A 110 4.59 14.32 -6.82
C PRO A 110 5.63 15.08 -7.65
N ARG A 111 6.75 14.44 -7.99
CA ARG A 111 7.86 15.04 -8.74
C ARG A 111 7.77 14.77 -10.23
N ALA A 112 7.46 13.54 -10.62
CA ALA A 112 7.49 13.10 -12.03
C ALA A 112 6.12 13.15 -12.71
N GLY A 113 5.04 13.38 -11.97
CA GLY A 113 3.68 13.33 -12.47
C GLY A 113 3.17 11.90 -12.59
N ARG A 114 2.35 11.65 -13.61
CA ARG A 114 1.65 10.37 -13.77
C ARG A 114 2.34 9.48 -14.79
N ARG A 115 2.51 8.20 -14.46
CA ARG A 115 3.01 7.17 -15.39
C ARG A 115 2.31 5.83 -15.17
N TRP A 116 2.39 4.96 -16.18
CA TRP A 116 1.95 3.57 -16.10
C TRP A 116 3.18 2.67 -16.13
N VAL A 117 3.21 1.66 -15.27
CA VAL A 117 4.30 0.68 -15.19
C VAL A 117 3.75 -0.75 -15.14
N THR A 118 4.58 -1.73 -15.48
CA THR A 118 4.26 -3.15 -15.28
C THR A 118 4.37 -3.52 -13.80
N ALA A 119 3.80 -4.67 -13.41
CA ALA A 119 4.00 -5.23 -12.06
C ALA A 119 5.50 -5.39 -11.71
N VAL A 120 6.29 -5.91 -12.65
CA VAL A 120 7.73 -6.15 -12.47
C VAL A 120 8.47 -4.85 -12.20
N ASN A 121 8.25 -3.82 -13.04
CA ASN A 121 8.90 -2.53 -12.86
C ASN A 121 8.45 -1.86 -11.55
N LEU A 122 7.16 -1.97 -11.18
CA LEU A 122 6.71 -1.46 -9.89
C LEU A 122 7.47 -2.11 -8.75
N LEU A 123 7.53 -3.44 -8.69
CA LEU A 123 8.22 -4.18 -7.62
C LEU A 123 9.72 -3.83 -7.53
N GLN A 124 10.39 -3.64 -8.67
CA GLN A 124 11.81 -3.27 -8.73
C GLN A 124 12.10 -1.86 -8.19
N GLU A 125 11.12 -0.96 -8.25
CA GLU A 125 11.28 0.42 -7.78
C GLU A 125 10.93 0.59 -6.30
N LEU A 126 10.28 -0.40 -5.67
CA LEU A 126 9.87 -0.31 -4.27
C LEU A 126 11.09 -0.27 -3.34
N TYR A 127 10.99 0.56 -2.31
CA TYR A 127 11.95 0.57 -1.22
C TYR A 127 11.74 -0.64 -0.33
N LEU A 128 12.71 -1.57 -0.35
CA LEU A 128 12.67 -2.86 0.34
C LEU A 128 13.73 -2.99 1.44
N ASP A 129 14.46 -1.92 1.78
CA ASP A 129 15.48 -2.03 2.83
C ASP A 129 14.80 -2.42 4.14
N PRO A 130 15.40 -3.37 4.89
CA PRO A 130 14.83 -3.79 6.14
C PRO A 130 14.72 -2.66 7.15
N VAL A 131 13.61 -2.64 7.88
CA VAL A 131 13.33 -1.59 8.86
C VAL A 131 13.09 -2.20 10.24
N ALA A 132 13.73 -1.61 11.25
CA ALA A 132 13.59 -2.01 12.64
C ALA A 132 12.30 -1.44 13.25
N TRP A 133 11.40 -2.34 13.65
CA TRP A 133 10.13 -2.03 14.28
C TRP A 133 10.08 -2.55 15.71
N SER A 134 9.32 -1.84 16.55
CA SER A 134 8.98 -2.38 17.87
C SER A 134 8.05 -3.57 17.67
N LYS A 135 8.04 -4.48 18.65
CA LYS A 135 7.08 -5.58 18.70
C LYS A 135 5.64 -5.12 18.48
N GLU A 136 5.24 -4.05 19.17
CA GLU A 136 3.89 -3.48 19.08
C GLU A 136 3.55 -3.02 17.65
N THR A 137 4.45 -2.28 16.98
CA THR A 137 4.22 -1.83 15.59
C THR A 137 4.09 -3.01 14.64
N CYS A 138 4.94 -4.03 14.80
CA CYS A 138 4.83 -5.26 14.02
C CYS A 138 3.49 -5.98 14.28
N GLU A 139 3.10 -6.16 15.54
CA GLU A 139 1.85 -6.83 15.91
C GLU A 139 0.64 -6.12 15.31
N GLN A 140 0.59 -4.79 15.41
CA GLN A 140 -0.46 -3.98 14.78
C GLN A 140 -0.48 -4.12 13.26
N ALA A 141 0.68 -4.16 12.61
CA ALA A 141 0.76 -4.33 11.16
C ALA A 141 0.30 -5.73 10.71
N VAL A 142 0.64 -6.77 11.47
CA VAL A 142 0.37 -8.18 11.14
C VAL A 142 -1.07 -8.58 11.45
N GLN A 143 -1.61 -8.14 12.58
CA GLN A 143 -2.99 -8.44 12.98
C GLN A 143 -4.02 -7.63 12.19
N HIS A 144 -3.56 -6.70 11.34
CA HIS A 144 -4.46 -5.91 10.52
C HIS A 144 -5.26 -6.84 9.57
N PRO A 145 -6.61 -6.73 9.52
CA PRO A 145 -7.46 -7.63 8.73
C PRO A 145 -7.08 -7.73 7.25
N SER A 146 -6.54 -6.65 6.67
CA SER A 146 -6.12 -6.64 5.27
C SER A 146 -4.97 -7.60 4.97
N GLN A 147 -4.08 -7.89 5.93
CA GLN A 147 -3.00 -8.86 5.75
C GLN A 147 -3.53 -10.29 5.65
N LEU A 148 -4.41 -10.66 6.58
CA LEU A 148 -5.03 -11.98 6.59
C LEU A 148 -5.91 -12.18 5.34
N ALA A 149 -6.61 -11.14 4.90
CA ALA A 149 -7.37 -11.16 3.66
C ALA A 149 -6.47 -11.40 2.43
N PHE A 150 -5.31 -10.75 2.37
CA PHE A 150 -4.34 -10.96 1.30
C PHE A 150 -3.77 -12.39 1.30
N LEU A 151 -3.36 -12.91 2.46
CA LEU A 151 -2.89 -14.30 2.56
C LEU A 151 -3.98 -15.29 2.16
N ARG A 152 -5.23 -15.08 2.59
CA ARG A 152 -6.38 -15.89 2.18
C ARG A 152 -6.57 -15.91 0.67
N GLN A 153 -6.44 -14.76 0.00
CA GLN A 153 -6.52 -14.67 -1.46
C GLN A 153 -5.42 -15.50 -2.14
N ARG A 154 -4.19 -15.46 -1.61
CA ARG A 154 -3.07 -16.25 -2.14
C ARG A 154 -3.32 -17.75 -1.98
N LEU A 155 -3.74 -18.18 -0.79
CA LEU A 155 -4.12 -19.58 -0.54
C LEU A 155 -5.25 -20.05 -1.46
N THR A 156 -6.25 -19.19 -1.71
CA THR A 156 -7.32 -19.46 -2.68
C THR A 156 -6.79 -19.60 -4.10
N THR A 157 -5.82 -18.77 -4.50
CA THR A 157 -5.17 -18.83 -5.82
C THR A 157 -4.38 -20.14 -6.01
N LEU A 158 -3.78 -20.64 -4.92
CA LEU A 158 -3.12 -21.94 -4.84
C LEU A 158 -4.12 -23.12 -4.77
N LYS A 159 -5.43 -22.85 -4.72
CA LYS A 159 -6.52 -23.82 -4.59
C LYS A 159 -6.44 -24.66 -3.30
N ILE A 160 -5.90 -24.09 -2.22
CA ILE A 160 -5.90 -24.70 -0.89
C ILE A 160 -7.35 -24.83 -0.41
N THR A 161 -7.70 -25.95 0.23
CA THR A 161 -9.06 -26.18 0.73
C THR A 161 -9.48 -25.12 1.76
N PRO A 162 -10.77 -24.72 1.81
CA PRO A 162 -11.23 -23.73 2.79
C PRO A 162 -10.94 -24.12 4.24
N GLU A 163 -11.03 -25.41 4.58
CA GLU A 163 -10.71 -25.93 5.90
C GLU A 163 -9.25 -25.68 6.28
N THR A 164 -8.30 -26.03 5.38
CA THR A 164 -6.89 -25.76 5.60
C THR A 164 -6.60 -24.26 5.65
N GLN A 165 -7.26 -23.44 4.82
CA GLN A 165 -7.12 -21.98 4.86
C GLN A 165 -7.47 -21.41 6.23
N GLU A 166 -8.64 -21.74 6.78
CA GLU A 166 -9.06 -21.24 8.09
C GLU A 166 -8.09 -21.69 9.19
N ARG A 167 -7.67 -22.96 9.17
CA ARG A 167 -6.71 -23.50 10.15
C ARG A 167 -5.38 -22.73 10.13
N VAL A 168 -4.75 -22.57 8.96
CA VAL A 168 -3.43 -21.93 8.88
C VAL A 168 -3.50 -20.42 9.13
N LEU A 169 -4.57 -19.75 8.71
CA LEU A 169 -4.77 -18.32 9.00
C LEU A 169 -5.04 -18.08 10.48
N ALA A 170 -5.83 -18.93 11.14
CA ALA A 170 -6.07 -18.83 12.58
C ALA A 170 -4.78 -19.06 13.39
N ALA A 171 -3.92 -19.99 12.98
CA ALA A 171 -2.60 -20.18 13.59
C ALA A 171 -1.69 -18.97 13.37
N ALA A 172 -1.62 -18.45 12.14
CA ALA A 172 -0.81 -17.29 11.78
C ALA A 172 -1.23 -16.01 12.54
N ALA A 173 -2.52 -15.85 12.84
CA ALA A 173 -3.02 -14.69 13.59
C ALA A 173 -2.56 -14.65 15.07
N GLN A 174 -2.04 -15.76 15.62
CA GLN A 174 -1.65 -15.83 17.03
C GLN A 174 -0.32 -15.14 17.34
N SER A 175 0.58 -15.02 16.36
CA SER A 175 1.90 -14.45 16.60
C SER A 175 2.61 -13.97 15.32
N LEU A 176 3.54 -13.03 15.48
CA LEU A 176 4.39 -12.54 14.38
C LEU A 176 5.20 -13.65 13.70
N PRO A 177 5.88 -14.56 14.43
CA PRO A 177 6.63 -15.63 13.79
C PRO A 177 5.73 -16.56 12.96
N ALA A 178 4.55 -16.92 13.46
CA ALA A 178 3.61 -17.77 12.73
C ALA A 178 3.11 -17.12 11.44
N LEU A 179 2.80 -15.82 11.45
CA LEU A 179 2.46 -15.10 10.22
C LEU A 179 3.64 -15.04 9.24
N SER A 180 4.85 -14.74 9.74
CA SER A 180 6.06 -14.67 8.91
C SER A 180 6.33 -16.02 8.23
N GLN A 181 6.21 -17.12 8.99
CA GLN A 181 6.33 -18.49 8.49
C GLN A 181 5.26 -18.80 7.45
N LEU A 182 3.98 -18.47 7.70
CA LEU A 182 2.92 -18.68 6.71
C LEU A 182 3.18 -17.87 5.43
N ASN A 183 3.55 -16.59 5.54
CA ASN A 183 3.84 -15.77 4.38
C ASN A 183 4.98 -16.37 3.54
N GLY A 184 6.06 -16.78 4.20
CA GLY A 184 7.22 -17.39 3.55
C GLY A 184 6.91 -18.75 2.91
N ALA A 185 6.18 -19.62 3.61
CA ALA A 185 5.75 -20.91 3.08
C ALA A 185 4.84 -20.74 1.85
N VAL A 186 3.91 -19.77 1.86
CA VAL A 186 3.07 -19.46 0.70
C VAL A 186 3.91 -18.97 -0.47
N ARG A 187 4.93 -18.12 -0.25
CA ARG A 187 5.85 -17.68 -1.32
C ARG A 187 6.62 -18.85 -1.93
N LEU A 188 7.15 -19.74 -1.09
CA LEU A 188 7.90 -20.91 -1.54
C LEU A 188 7.02 -21.85 -2.38
N VAL A 189 5.79 -22.10 -1.94
CA VAL A 189 4.82 -22.91 -2.70
C VAL A 189 4.43 -22.22 -4.02
N GLU A 190 4.28 -20.90 -4.05
CA GLU A 190 4.01 -20.16 -5.29
C GLU A 190 5.17 -20.28 -6.30
N GLU A 191 6.42 -20.23 -5.84
CA GLU A 191 7.61 -20.47 -6.66
C GLU A 191 7.64 -21.91 -7.21
N MET A 192 7.40 -22.90 -6.35
CA MET A 192 7.31 -24.30 -6.77
C MET A 192 6.20 -24.53 -7.80
N VAL A 193 5.05 -23.87 -7.64
CA VAL A 193 3.95 -23.91 -8.62
C VAL A 193 4.36 -23.26 -9.94
N ALA A 194 5.15 -22.19 -9.91
CA ALA A 194 5.71 -21.58 -11.12
C ALA A 194 6.69 -22.52 -11.85
N ASP A 195 7.31 -23.44 -11.12
CA ASP A 195 8.26 -24.44 -11.64
C ASP A 195 7.64 -25.82 -11.91
N GLY A 196 6.33 -25.99 -11.71
CA GLY A 196 5.58 -27.14 -12.20
C GLY A 196 4.77 -27.93 -11.16
N VAL A 197 4.83 -27.55 -9.88
CA VAL A 197 3.95 -28.13 -8.84
C VAL A 197 2.49 -27.81 -9.14
N GLN A 198 1.61 -28.78 -8.95
CA GLN A 198 0.18 -28.61 -9.19
C GLN A 198 -0.49 -27.86 -8.03
N ARG A 199 -1.35 -26.91 -8.39
CA ARG A 199 -2.26 -26.24 -7.44
C ARG A 199 -3.29 -27.24 -6.89
N GLY A 200 -3.78 -27.01 -5.67
CA GLY A 200 -4.70 -27.91 -4.98
C GLY A 200 -3.95 -28.83 -4.03
N VAL A 201 -4.22 -30.13 -4.12
CA VAL A 201 -3.72 -31.14 -3.16
C VAL A 201 -2.19 -31.10 -2.99
N GLN A 202 -1.43 -31.03 -4.09
CA GLN A 202 0.04 -31.04 -4.02
C GLN A 202 0.59 -29.76 -3.36
N ALA A 203 0.07 -28.58 -3.75
CA ALA A 203 0.42 -27.31 -3.11
C ALA A 203 0.04 -27.28 -1.62
N GLU A 204 -1.08 -27.90 -1.24
CA GLU A 204 -1.53 -27.99 0.15
C GLU A 204 -0.66 -28.91 1.02
N GLN A 205 -0.20 -30.02 0.45
CA GLN A 205 0.77 -30.91 1.10
C GLN A 205 2.06 -30.14 1.40
N TRP A 206 2.69 -29.53 0.38
CA TRP A 206 3.90 -28.73 0.57
C TRP A 206 3.73 -27.60 1.59
N LEU A 207 2.61 -26.86 1.51
CA LEU A 207 2.32 -25.81 2.49
C LEU A 207 2.25 -26.36 3.91
N THR A 208 1.57 -27.49 4.11
CA THR A 208 1.43 -28.10 5.43
C THR A 208 2.75 -28.66 5.94
N ASP A 209 3.56 -29.25 5.07
CA ASP A 209 4.88 -29.78 5.41
C ASP A 209 5.82 -28.66 5.87
N PHE A 210 5.90 -27.55 5.13
CA PHE A 210 6.69 -26.38 5.54
C PHE A 210 6.21 -25.74 6.85
N LEU A 211 4.92 -25.84 7.17
CA LEU A 211 4.37 -25.32 8.42
C LEU A 211 4.56 -26.28 9.60
N ALA A 212 4.67 -27.58 9.35
CA ALA A 212 4.86 -28.61 10.37
C ALA A 212 6.33 -28.78 10.79
N GLU A 213 7.27 -28.35 9.96
CA GLU A 213 8.70 -28.44 10.24
C GLU A 213 9.08 -27.56 11.46
N GLN A 214 9.66 -28.18 12.49
CA GLN A 214 10.02 -27.49 13.74
C GLN A 214 11.04 -26.36 13.52
N ASP A 215 11.91 -26.54 12.53
CA ASP A 215 12.92 -25.57 12.10
C ASP A 215 12.52 -24.88 10.79
N ALA A 216 11.23 -24.71 10.50
CA ALA A 216 10.77 -24.08 9.26
C ALA A 216 11.38 -22.71 8.96
N LEU A 217 11.83 -21.96 9.99
CA LEU A 217 12.55 -20.70 9.82
C LEU A 217 13.96 -20.86 9.24
N THR A 218 14.51 -22.08 9.23
CA THR A 218 15.76 -22.44 8.54
C THR A 218 15.51 -22.92 7.11
N THR A 219 14.40 -23.62 6.87
CA THR A 219 14.00 -24.09 5.53
C THR A 219 13.48 -22.94 4.65
N ILE A 220 12.69 -22.02 5.21
CA ILE A 220 12.18 -20.86 4.49
C ILE A 220 13.29 -19.82 4.38
N PRO A 221 13.72 -19.45 3.15
CA PRO A 221 14.77 -18.46 2.96
C PRO A 221 14.44 -17.16 3.70
N ALA A 222 15.45 -16.53 4.31
CA ALA A 222 15.25 -15.30 5.09
C ALA A 222 14.59 -14.18 4.26
N THR A 223 14.83 -14.16 2.94
CA THR A 223 14.20 -13.24 1.98
C THR A 223 12.68 -13.39 1.83
N HIS A 224 12.15 -14.55 2.23
CA HIS A 224 10.73 -14.87 2.16
C HIS A 224 10.00 -14.61 3.47
N GLN A 225 10.75 -14.38 4.56
CA GLN A 225 10.20 -14.05 5.87
C GLN A 225 9.85 -12.56 5.93
N LEU A 226 8.64 -12.22 6.36
CA LEU A 226 8.19 -10.83 6.48
C LEU A 226 8.81 -10.14 7.70
N VAL A 227 9.07 -10.90 8.74
CA VAL A 227 9.55 -10.42 10.03
C VAL A 227 10.57 -11.41 10.59
N GLN A 228 11.71 -10.88 11.05
CA GLN A 228 12.75 -11.63 11.76
C GLN A 228 12.96 -11.00 13.15
N ALA A 229 13.00 -11.82 14.20
CA ALA A 229 13.29 -11.35 15.54
C ALA A 229 14.79 -10.97 15.66
N GLU A 230 15.08 -9.82 16.24
CA GLU A 230 16.44 -9.30 16.45
C GLU A 230 16.51 -8.64 17.84
N GLY A 231 16.76 -9.46 18.87
CA GLY A 231 16.69 -9.02 20.27
C GLY A 231 15.26 -8.63 20.68
N ASP A 232 15.12 -7.41 21.21
CA ASP A 232 13.82 -6.83 21.60
C ASP A 232 13.08 -6.14 20.42
N GLN A 233 13.68 -6.17 19.23
CA GLN A 233 13.14 -5.57 18.02
C GLN A 233 12.84 -6.63 16.98
N TYR A 234 12.06 -6.21 15.99
CA TYR A 234 11.76 -7.01 14.82
C TYR A 234 12.29 -6.29 13.59
N ARG A 235 13.05 -7.03 12.79
CA ARG A 235 13.47 -6.61 11.48
C ARG A 235 12.38 -6.97 10.48
N PHE A 236 11.68 -5.96 10.00
CA PHE A 236 10.66 -6.11 8.97
C PHE A 236 11.33 -6.16 7.59
N GLN A 237 11.07 -7.21 6.82
CA GLN A 237 11.51 -7.38 5.44
C GLN A 237 10.30 -7.35 4.51
N GLY A 238 10.04 -6.19 3.92
CA GLY A 238 8.89 -5.98 3.04
C GLY A 238 8.80 -4.54 2.56
N VAL A 239 7.61 -4.16 2.12
CA VAL A 239 7.34 -2.80 1.64
C VAL A 239 6.61 -2.02 2.72
N LEU A 240 7.12 -0.83 2.98
CA LEU A 240 6.40 0.18 3.75
C LEU A 240 5.34 0.84 2.86
N ALA A 241 4.08 0.62 3.20
CA ALA A 241 2.95 1.05 2.40
C ALA A 241 1.83 1.62 3.28
N ILE A 242 0.99 2.45 2.69
CA ILE A 242 -0.18 3.03 3.35
C ILE A 242 -1.37 2.81 2.41
N PRO A 243 -2.02 1.63 2.48
CA PRO A 243 -3.24 1.36 1.72
C PRO A 243 -4.35 2.29 2.20
N ILE A 244 -4.98 3.02 1.29
CA ILE A 244 -6.15 3.85 1.60
C ILE A 244 -7.39 3.03 1.30
N LEU A 245 -8.15 2.70 2.34
CA LEU A 245 -9.36 1.87 2.24
C LEU A 245 -10.59 2.72 1.89
N GLY A 246 -10.55 4.00 2.30
CA GLY A 246 -11.56 5.00 2.00
C GLY A 246 -11.13 6.34 2.57
N CYS A 247 -11.75 7.44 2.12
CA CYS A 247 -11.66 8.72 2.80
C CYS A 247 -13.06 9.30 2.94
N ALA A 248 -13.41 9.70 4.16
CA ALA A 248 -14.60 10.47 4.44
C ALA A 248 -14.26 11.96 4.47
N ALA A 249 -15.26 12.81 4.21
CA ALA A 249 -15.14 14.21 4.61
C ALA A 249 -14.91 14.24 6.13
N PRO A 250 -13.91 14.98 6.64
CA PRO A 250 -13.74 15.11 8.08
C PRO A 250 -15.06 15.61 8.67
N ALA A 251 -15.49 15.03 9.78
CA ALA A 251 -16.61 15.57 10.52
C ALA A 251 -16.24 16.99 10.93
N ILE A 252 -16.72 17.99 10.20
CA ILE A 252 -16.56 19.41 10.52
C ILE A 252 -17.44 19.62 11.75
N GLY A 253 -16.93 19.29 12.95
CA GLY A 253 -17.76 19.20 14.15
C GLY A 253 -16.97 18.84 15.40
N GLY A 254 -16.21 19.81 15.91
CA GLY A 254 -15.53 19.74 17.20
C GLY A 254 -14.99 21.11 17.59
N GLU A 255 -15.88 21.97 18.06
CA GLU A 255 -15.59 23.28 18.69
C GLU A 255 -14.96 24.35 17.77
N ALA A 256 -15.77 24.86 16.84
CA ALA A 256 -15.58 26.23 16.39
C ALA A 256 -15.70 27.14 17.63
N ALA A 257 -14.58 27.63 18.13
CA ALA A 257 -14.55 28.75 19.06
C ALA A 257 -15.52 29.82 18.56
N THR A 258 -16.52 30.12 19.37
CA THR A 258 -17.54 31.13 19.10
C THR A 258 -16.86 32.38 18.56
N PRO A 259 -17.11 32.80 17.30
CA PRO A 259 -16.53 34.03 16.81
C PRO A 259 -17.07 35.18 17.68
N PRO A 260 -16.25 36.17 18.07
CA PRO A 260 -16.74 37.33 18.80
C PRO A 260 -17.86 37.97 17.98
N LYS A 261 -19.01 38.21 18.63
CA LYS A 261 -20.19 38.84 18.04
C LYS A 261 -19.83 40.20 17.45
N GLY A 262 -19.48 40.21 16.16
CA GLY A 262 -19.36 41.41 15.34
C GLY A 262 -20.70 41.74 14.71
N ASN A 263 -21.19 42.96 14.98
CA ASN A 263 -22.49 43.48 14.60
C ASN A 263 -22.78 43.44 13.07
N PRO A 264 -24.06 43.29 12.66
CA PRO A 264 -24.45 43.20 11.26
C PRO A 264 -24.77 44.57 10.64
N GLN A 265 -24.09 44.91 9.53
CA GLN A 265 -24.58 45.86 8.52
C GLN A 265 -24.21 45.29 7.13
N GLN A 266 -25.19 44.68 6.44
CA GLN A 266 -25.94 45.26 5.32
C GLN A 266 -25.13 45.46 4.02
N LYS A 267 -25.39 44.65 2.99
CA LYS A 267 -26.26 44.98 1.84
C LYS A 267 -26.25 43.88 0.76
N ALA A 268 -27.43 43.65 0.21
CA ALA A 268 -27.76 42.80 -0.92
C ALA A 268 -27.32 43.41 -2.28
N ASN A 269 -27.04 42.60 -3.30
CA ASN A 269 -27.97 42.30 -4.41
C ASN A 269 -27.38 41.30 -5.44
N PRO A 270 -28.21 40.67 -6.30
CA PRO A 270 -27.92 39.47 -7.08
C PRO A 270 -27.72 39.72 -8.60
N GLN A 271 -27.24 38.69 -9.31
CA GLN A 271 -27.70 38.21 -10.65
C GLN A 271 -26.54 37.69 -11.52
N GLN A 272 -26.71 36.46 -12.05
CA GLN A 272 -26.58 36.00 -13.46
C GLN A 272 -26.10 34.54 -13.48
N LYS A 273 -26.92 33.51 -13.77
CA LYS A 273 -27.53 33.03 -15.05
C LYS A 273 -26.53 32.69 -16.18
N GLY A 274 -26.53 31.41 -16.60
CA GLY A 274 -26.15 30.94 -17.95
C GLY A 274 -25.46 29.56 -17.98
N ARG A 275 -26.18 28.44 -18.13
CA ARG A 275 -26.39 27.63 -19.37
C ARG A 275 -25.12 27.10 -20.07
N GLY A 276 -24.90 25.77 -20.04
CA GLY A 276 -24.92 24.88 -21.24
C GLY A 276 -23.50 24.39 -21.58
N GLN A 277 -23.17 23.27 -22.23
CA GLN A 277 -23.85 22.15 -22.89
C GLN A 277 -22.80 21.01 -23.13
N ARG A 278 -23.28 19.76 -23.22
CA ARG A 278 -22.92 18.62 -24.12
C ARG A 278 -21.47 18.08 -24.26
N GLY A 279 -21.37 16.74 -24.21
CA GLY A 279 -20.24 15.88 -24.63
C GLY A 279 -20.03 15.78 -26.16
N PRO A 280 -19.13 14.92 -26.68
CA PRO A 280 -19.25 13.43 -26.70
C PRO A 280 -17.92 12.69 -26.39
N GLN A 281 -17.93 11.44 -25.88
CA GLN A 281 -17.88 10.12 -26.58
C GLN A 281 -16.85 9.98 -27.73
N GLY A 282 -15.97 8.96 -27.64
CA GLY A 282 -15.19 8.46 -28.78
C GLY A 282 -14.02 7.53 -28.43
N ASN A 283 -14.26 6.22 -28.56
CA ASN A 283 -13.38 5.08 -28.95
C ASN A 283 -11.97 4.92 -28.34
N MET A 284 -11.69 3.81 -27.63
CA MET A 284 -11.48 2.43 -28.13
C MET A 284 -10.41 2.32 -29.21
N LEU A 285 -9.18 2.04 -28.79
CA LEU A 285 -8.21 1.27 -29.59
C LEU A 285 -7.55 0.22 -28.69
N SER A 286 -7.96 -1.02 -28.95
CA SER A 286 -7.26 -2.26 -28.67
C SER A 286 -5.93 -2.33 -29.40
N GLY A 287 -4.90 -2.89 -28.76
CA GLY A 287 -3.70 -3.31 -29.48
C GLY A 287 -2.61 -3.87 -28.58
N GLY A 288 -2.23 -5.13 -28.83
CA GLY A 288 -0.83 -5.53 -28.76
C GLY A 288 -0.37 -6.38 -27.57
N VAL A 289 -0.48 -7.69 -27.75
CA VAL A 289 0.29 -8.76 -27.10
C VAL A 289 1.76 -8.68 -27.51
N VAL A 290 2.74 -8.74 -26.59
CA VAL A 290 4.03 -9.48 -26.71
C VAL A 290 4.71 -9.63 -25.30
N PRO A 291 5.80 -10.41 -25.07
CA PRO A 291 5.78 -11.69 -24.37
C PRO A 291 6.65 -11.73 -23.09
N ARG A 292 6.65 -12.92 -22.46
CA ARG A 292 7.50 -13.38 -21.35
C ARG A 292 8.98 -12.98 -21.49
N ILE A 293 9.58 -12.53 -20.38
CA ILE A 293 11.02 -12.63 -20.12
C ILE A 293 11.20 -13.35 -18.79
N ARG A 294 11.80 -14.54 -18.88
CA ARG A 294 12.28 -15.40 -17.79
C ARG A 294 13.79 -15.43 -17.97
N GLN A 295 14.56 -14.92 -17.02
CA GLN A 295 15.97 -15.25 -16.75
C GLN A 295 16.52 -14.15 -15.86
N TYR A 296 16.76 -14.47 -14.58
CA TYR A 296 17.86 -13.97 -13.75
C TYR A 296 17.64 -14.63 -12.39
N LEU A 297 18.47 -15.63 -12.08
CA LEU A 297 18.86 -16.14 -10.75
C LEU A 297 19.55 -17.50 -10.96
N GLN A 298 20.70 -17.47 -11.64
CA GLN A 298 21.77 -18.43 -11.49
C GLN A 298 23.04 -17.60 -11.59
N GLU A 299 23.65 -17.36 -10.43
CA GLU A 299 25.03 -16.89 -10.19
C GLU A 299 24.97 -16.17 -8.83
N GLU A 300 25.18 -16.92 -7.75
CA GLU A 300 26.22 -16.64 -6.76
C GLU A 300 26.52 -17.98 -6.06
N GLY A 301 27.80 -18.38 -6.13
CA GLY A 301 28.36 -19.49 -5.37
C GLY A 301 29.02 -18.99 -4.09
#